data_AF-A0A536SHW5-F1
#
_entry.id   AF-A0A536SHW5-F1
#
_cell.length_a   1.000
_cell.length_b   1.000
_cell.length_c   1.000
_cell.angle_alpha   90.00
_cell.angle_beta   90.00
_cell.angle_gamma   90.00
#
_symmetry.space_group_name_H-M   'P 1'
#
loop_
_entity.id
_entity.type
_entity.pdbx_description
1 polymer ?
#
loop_
_entity_poly.entity_id
_entity_poly.type
_entity_poly.pdbx_seq_one_letter_code
_entity_poly.pdbx_strand_id
1 'polypeptide(L)' 'MKVIESIKAWIGAITDVGLMLLALAIVATLLAGGNLPFFGAVVSNIVALIKDLGANGLVGLIAFGLIIWLFSKRSVS' A
#
# COMPACT_ATOMS: atom_id res chain seq x y z
N MET A 1 -23.40 -4.22 -16.05
CA MET A 1 -22.05 -4.66 -16.46
C MET A 1 -21.12 -3.46 -16.63
N LYS A 2 -21.41 -2.50 -17.53
CA LYS A 2 -20.62 -1.26 -17.73
C LYS A 2 -20.26 -0.47 -16.47
N VAL A 3 -21.21 -0.25 -15.55
CA VAL A 3 -20.98 0.53 -14.31
C VAL A 3 -19.92 -0.12 -13.41
N ILE A 4 -19.95 -1.46 -13.28
CA ILE A 4 -18.99 -2.21 -12.47
C ILE A 4 -17.59 -2.13 -13.08
N GLU A 5 -17.49 -2.22 -14.41
CA GLU A 5 -16.22 -2.05 -15.15
C GLU A 5 -15.65 -0.64 -14.96
N SER A 6 -16.48 0.40 -15.09
CA SER A 6 -16.05 1.78 -14.84
C SER A 6 -15.53 1.96 -13.41
N ILE A 7 -16.24 1.46 -12.40
CA ILE A 7 -15.81 1.54 -11.00
C ILE A 7 -14.47 0.83 -10.79
N LYS A 8 -14.30 -0.37 -11.36
CA LYS A 8 -13.02 -1.10 -11.30
C LYS A 8 -11.87 -0.30 -11.94
N ALA A 9 -12.11 0.32 -13.09
CA ALA A 9 -11.11 1.15 -13.76
C ALA A 9 -10.72 2.38 -12.91
N TRP A 10 -11.70 3.08 -12.31
CA TRP A 10 -11.44 4.21 -11.41
C TRP A 10 -10.65 3.80 -10.17
N ILE A 11 -11.02 2.69 -9.52
CA ILE A 11 -10.28 2.17 -8.36
C ILE A 11 -8.86 1.80 -8.77
N GLY A 12 -8.68 1.16 -9.93
CA GLY A 12 -7.38 0.84 -10.50
C GLY A 12 -6.50 2.09 -10.62
N ALA A 13 -6.98 3.09 -11.36
CA ALA A 13 -6.26 4.33 -11.62
C ALA A 13 -5.92 5.10 -10.33
N ILE A 14 -6.87 5.25 -9.40
CA ILE A 14 -6.63 5.92 -8.11
C ILE A 14 -5.60 5.16 -7.28
N THR A 15 -5.65 3.83 -7.28
CA THR A 15 -4.65 3.02 -6.55
C THR A 15 -3.26 3.21 -7.14
N ASP A 16 -3.13 3.21 -8.46
CA ASP A 16 -1.83 3.38 -9.12
C ASP A 16 -1.24 4.76 -8.80
N VAL A 17 -2.06 5.80 -8.83
CA VAL A 17 -1.66 7.14 -8.36
C VAL A 17 -1.26 7.12 -6.90
N GLY A 18 -2.04 6.47 -6.03
CA GLY A 18 -1.73 6.31 -4.61
C GLY A 18 -0.40 5.58 -4.36
N LEU A 19 -0.10 4.53 -5.13
CA LEU A 19 1.15 3.78 -5.04
C LEU A 19 2.35 4.63 -5.48
N MET A 20 2.22 5.41 -6.55
CA MET A 20 3.26 6.35 -6.99
C MET A 20 3.52 7.43 -5.93
N LEU A 21 2.46 7.98 -5.33
CA LEU A 21 2.58 8.96 -4.25
C LEU A 21 3.20 8.35 -2.98
N LEU A 22 2.87 7.10 -2.66
CA LEU A 22 3.45 6.38 -1.53
C LEU A 22 4.96 6.16 -1.74
N ALA A 23 5.38 5.77 -2.95
CA ALA A 23 6.79 5.63 -3.29
C ALA A 23 7.54 6.98 -3.17
N LEU A 24 6.95 8.06 -3.68
CA LEU A 24 7.51 9.40 -3.54
C LEU A 24 7.64 9.83 -2.08
N ALA A 25 6.61 9.58 -1.27
CA ALA A 25 6.59 9.90 0.16
C ALA A 25 7.74 9.21 0.92
N ILE A 26 7.99 7.93 0.62
CA ILE A 26 9.09 7.17 1.23
C ILE A 26 10.44 7.81 0.89
N VAL A 27 10.70 8.04 -0.41
CA VAL A 27 11.98 8.61 -0.86
C VAL A 27 12.20 10.00 -0.25
N ALA A 28 11.20 10.86 -0.31
CA ALA A 28 11.30 12.23 0.20
C ALA A 28 11.52 12.27 1.72
N THR A 29 10.82 11.43 2.48
CA THR A 29 10.98 11.32 3.95
C THR A 29 12.40 10.87 4.33
N LEU A 30 12.95 9.90 3.59
CA LEU A 30 14.31 9.41 3.83
C LEU A 30 15.38 10.47 3.51
N LEU A 31 15.20 11.24 2.43
CA LEU A 31 16.13 12.31 2.06
C LEU A 31 16.06 13.52 3.01
N ALA A 32 14.86 13.87 3.47
CA ALA A 32 14.65 15.00 4.38
C ALA A 32 15.08 14.69 5.83
N GLY A 33 15.30 13.42 6.18
CA GLY A 33 15.69 13.01 7.54
C GLY A 33 14.58 13.17 8.58
N GLY A 34 13.32 13.24 8.16
CA GLY A 34 12.20 13.51 9.06
C GLY A 34 10.84 13.54 8.36
N ASN A 35 9.79 13.75 9.14
CA ASN A 35 8.43 13.73 8.66
C ASN A 35 8.10 15.00 7.85
N LEU A 36 7.74 14.83 6.58
CA LEU A 36 7.37 15.95 5.71
C LEU A 36 5.90 16.38 5.94
N PRO A 37 5.58 17.69 5.96
CA PRO A 37 4.24 18.19 6.29
C PRO A 37 3.12 17.67 5.38
N PHE A 38 3.45 17.35 4.13
CA PHE A 38 2.52 16.99 3.07
C PHE A 38 2.36 15.48 2.87
N PHE A 39 3.36 14.69 3.27
CA PHE A 39 3.29 13.23 3.19
C PHE A 39 2.88 12.57 4.50
N GLY A 40 3.02 13.25 5.64
CA GLY A 40 2.65 12.70 6.93
C GLY A 40 3.40 11.41 7.28
N ALA A 41 2.82 10.59 8.17
CA ALA A 41 3.49 9.45 8.79
C ALA A 41 3.55 8.17 7.92
N VAL A 42 3.70 8.29 6.59
CA VAL A 42 3.65 7.14 5.65
C VAL A 42 4.66 6.05 6.02
N VAL A 43 5.93 6.42 6.23
CA VAL A 43 6.97 5.44 6.59
C VAL A 43 6.66 4.77 7.93
N SER A 44 6.21 5.54 8.92
CA SER A 44 5.84 5.01 10.24
C SER A 44 4.66 4.05 10.16
N ASN A 45 3.66 4.34 9.34
CA ASN A 45 2.49 3.47 9.15
C ASN A 45 2.89 2.13 8.51
N ILE A 46 3.79 2.15 7.54
CA ILE A 46 4.31 0.91 6.91
C ILE A 46 5.10 0.10 7.94
N VAL A 47 5.98 0.73 8.71
CA VAL A 47 6.76 0.05 9.75
C VAL A 47 5.84 -0.53 10.83
N ALA A 48 4.79 0.20 11.24
CA ALA A 48 3.80 -0.29 12.20
C ALA A 48 3.07 -1.53 11.66
N LEU A 49 2.59 -1.50 10.41
CA LEU A 49 1.97 -2.65 9.76
C LEU A 49 2.90 -3.88 9.77
N ILE A 50 4.17 -3.70 9.40
CA ILE A 50 5.14 -4.81 9.38
C ILE A 50 5.40 -5.35 10.78
N LYS A 51 5.50 -4.48 11.79
CA LYS A 51 5.64 -4.89 13.20
C LYS A 51 4.43 -5.69 13.66
N ASP A 52 3.23 -5.24 13.35
CA ASP A 52 2.00 -5.94 13.71
C ASP A 52 1.92 -7.32 13.04
N LEU A 53 2.29 -7.42 11.77
CA LEU A 53 2.41 -8.71 11.09
C LEU A 53 3.45 -9.61 11.77
N GLY A 54 4.64 -9.10 12.09
CA GLY A 54 5.68 -9.88 12.78
C GLY A 54 5.27 -10.34 14.19
N ALA A 55 4.58 -9.49 14.95
CA ALA A 55 4.16 -9.76 16.32
C ALA A 55 3.11 -10.88 16.41
N ASN A 56 2.34 -11.10 15.35
CA ASN A 56 1.31 -12.15 15.28
C ASN A 56 1.85 -13.53 14.84
N GLY A 57 3.17 -13.69 14.64
CA GLY A 57 3.79 -14.98 14.33
C GLY A 57 3.22 -15.65 13.07
N LEU A 58 2.73 -16.90 13.21
CA LEU A 58 2.15 -17.67 12.10
C LEU A 58 0.94 -16.97 11.47
N VAL A 59 0.08 -16.35 12.28
CA VAL A 59 -1.12 -15.64 11.77
C VAL A 59 -0.70 -14.45 10.91
N GLY A 60 0.35 -13.74 11.33
CA GLY A 60 0.94 -12.64 10.55
C GLY A 60 1.51 -13.09 9.21
N LEU A 61 2.18 -14.24 9.17
CA LEU A 61 2.69 -14.82 7.91
C LEU A 61 1.55 -15.23 6.96
N ILE A 62 0.46 -15.80 7.50
CA ILE A 62 -0.72 -16.13 6.71
C ILE A 62 -1.34 -14.84 6.13
N ALA A 63 -1.51 -13.81 6.97
CA ALA A 63 -2.03 -12.52 6.52
C ALA A 63 -1.15 -11.89 5.43
N PHE A 64 0.18 -11.92 5.60
CA PHE A 64 1.12 -11.46 4.58
C PHE A 64 0.99 -12.22 3.25
N GLY A 65 0.89 -13.55 3.32
CA GLY A 65 0.65 -14.39 2.14
C GLY A 65 -0.64 -14.05 1.41
N LEU A 66 -1.73 -13.80 2.16
CA LEU A 66 -3.01 -13.36 1.59
C LEU A 66 -2.91 -11.99 0.91
N ILE A 67 -2.18 -11.04 1.51
CA ILE A 67 -1.93 -9.72 0.92
C ILE A 67 -1.22 -9.88 -0.43
N ILE A 68 -0.12 -10.64 -0.48
CA ILE A 68 0.62 -10.89 -1.73
C ILE A 68 -0.27 -11.57 -2.77
N TRP A 69 -1.04 -12.58 -2.36
CA TRP A 69 -1.94 -13.30 -3.27
C TRP A 69 -3.01 -12.36 -3.87
N LEU A 70 -3.59 -11.48 -3.06
CA LEU A 70 -4.58 -10.50 -3.49
C LEU A 70 -4.00 -9.52 -4.53
N PHE A 71 -2.80 -9.01 -4.29
CA PHE A 71 -2.11 -8.12 -5.24
C PHE A 71 -1.67 -8.85 -6.51
N SER A 72 -1.23 -10.11 -6.40
CA SER A 72 -0.87 -10.93 -7.57
C SER A 72 -2.07 -11.29 -8.45
N LYS A 73 -3.27 -11.39 -7.86
CA LYS A 73 -4.53 -11.60 -8.59
C LYS A 73 -5.10 -10.34 -9.21
N ARG A 74 -4.47 -9.17 -9.03
CA ARG A 74 -4.84 -7.93 -9.71
C ARG A 74 -4.43 -7.99 -11.19
N SER A 75 -5.07 -8.88 -11.95
CA SER A 75 -5.13 -8.75 -13.40
C SER A 75 -6.05 -7.57 -13.68
N VAL A 76 -5.45 -6.40 -13.89
CA VAL A 76 -6.12 -5.27 -14.52
C VAL A 76 -6.38 -5.71 -15.96
N SER A 77 -7.53 -6.35 -16.17
CA SER A 77 -8.10 -6.57 -17.49
C SER A 77 -8.82 -5.32 -17.96
#